data_AF-A0A914RM38-F1
#
_entry.id   AF-A0A914RM38-F1
#
_cell.length_a   1.000
_cell.length_b   1.000
_cell.length_c   1.000
_cell.angle_alpha   90.00
_cell.angle_beta   90.00
_cell.angle_gamma   90.00
#
_symmetry.space_group_name_H-M   'P 1'
#
loop_
_entity.id
_entity.type
_entity.pdbx_description
1 polymer ?
#
loop_
_entity_poly.entity_id
_entity_poly.type
_entity_poly.pdbx_seq_one_letter_code
_entity_poly.pdbx_strand_id
1 'polypeptide(L)'
;MFFHATLARSFIQSLHLRGDDDFVDRLNYYYTPIMLAAACVIISAKQYGGTPIECWVNPHSRESMEEYIESYCWIQNTYWVPMYENIPDDHTARENRQIGYYQWVPFILIAEALMFSLPLSSGLNIQQIISAACDIQTMADANVKRAAIETLSASLVNFIDLQSPSDDLPHRSVLSAFKCCRSIF
;
A
#
# COMPACT_ATOMS: atom_id res chain seq x y z
N MET A 1 10.31 11.61 -13.37
CA MET A 1 10.49 10.31 -14.06
C MET A 1 11.28 9.28 -13.24
N PHE A 2 12.33 9.65 -12.50
CA PHE A 2 13.11 8.66 -11.70
C PHE A 2 12.36 8.03 -10.51
N PHE A 3 11.48 8.77 -9.83
CA PHE A 3 10.72 8.24 -8.68
C PHE A 3 9.69 7.15 -9.03
N HIS A 4 9.11 7.18 -10.25
CA HIS A 4 8.16 6.15 -10.69
C HIS A 4 8.84 4.78 -10.90
N ALA A 5 10.06 4.77 -11.42
CA ALA A 5 10.78 3.54 -11.74
C ALA A 5 11.28 2.81 -10.49
N THR A 6 11.67 3.54 -9.43
CA THR A 6 12.07 2.95 -8.15
C THR A 6 10.89 2.37 -7.39
N LEU A 7 9.76 3.08 -7.32
CA LEU A 7 8.55 2.57 -6.66
C LEU A 7 7.99 1.33 -7.35
N ALA A 8 7.98 1.31 -8.68
CA ALA A 8 7.55 0.12 -9.43
C ALA A 8 8.46 -1.09 -9.17
N ARG A 9 9.78 -0.89 -9.08
CA ARG A 9 10.73 -1.97 -8.74
C ARG A 9 10.53 -2.48 -7.32
N SER A 10 10.34 -1.59 -6.35
CA SER A 10 10.05 -1.96 -4.96
C SER A 10 8.74 -2.75 -4.84
N PHE A 11 7.71 -2.38 -5.59
CA PHE A 11 6.44 -3.09 -5.66
C PHE A 11 6.58 -4.49 -6.30
N ILE A 12 7.35 -4.60 -7.40
CA ILE A 12 7.62 -5.89 -8.02
C ILE A 12 8.43 -6.81 -7.09
N GLN A 13 9.37 -6.23 -6.31
CA GLN A 13 10.16 -6.97 -5.33
C GLN A 13 9.28 -7.48 -4.17
N SER A 14 8.29 -6.72 -3.72
CA SER A 14 7.36 -7.16 -2.66
C SER A 14 6.34 -8.20 -3.12
N LEU A 15 6.10 -8.30 -4.44
CA LEU A 15 5.28 -9.36 -5.04
C LEU A 15 6.00 -10.71 -5.19
N HIS A 16 7.24 -10.86 -4.71
CA HIS A 16 7.94 -12.14 -4.76
C HIS A 16 7.23 -13.17 -3.87
N LEU A 17 6.59 -14.18 -4.49
CA LEU A 17 5.95 -15.27 -3.75
C LEU A 17 6.97 -15.94 -2.84
N ARG A 18 6.71 -15.94 -1.53
CA ARG A 18 7.41 -16.83 -0.61
C ARG A 18 6.63 -18.16 -0.59
N GLY A 19 7.38 -19.26 -0.64
CA GLY A 19 6.78 -20.60 -0.71
C GLY A 19 5.98 -20.99 0.53
N ASP A 20 6.20 -20.31 1.66
CA ASP A 20 5.64 -20.64 2.97
C ASP A 20 4.44 -19.77 3.40
N ASP A 21 3.94 -18.90 2.52
CA ASP A 21 2.87 -17.97 2.91
C ASP A 21 1.50 -18.68 2.92
N ASP A 22 0.73 -18.48 4.01
CA ASP A 22 -0.64 -18.97 4.13
C ASP A 22 -1.56 -18.34 3.07
N PHE A 23 -2.70 -18.98 2.79
CA PHE A 23 -3.66 -18.46 1.80
C PHE A 23 -4.09 -17.02 2.12
N VAL A 24 -4.28 -16.73 3.41
CA VAL A 24 -4.68 -15.40 3.90
C VAL A 24 -3.58 -14.36 3.64
N ASP A 25 -2.32 -14.74 3.84
CA ASP A 25 -1.18 -13.86 3.57
C ASP A 25 -1.08 -13.57 2.09
N ARG A 26 -1.17 -14.61 1.23
CA ARG A 26 -1.18 -14.44 -0.24
C ARG A 26 -2.29 -13.51 -0.70
N LEU A 27 -3.50 -13.65 -0.15
CA LEU A 27 -4.61 -12.75 -0.46
C LEU A 27 -4.24 -11.29 -0.20
N ASN A 28 -3.59 -11.03 0.93
CA ASN A 28 -3.29 -9.69 1.41
C ASN A 28 -2.08 -9.04 0.72
N TYR A 29 -0.90 -9.68 0.72
CA TYR A 29 0.32 -9.07 0.18
C TYR A 29 0.42 -9.17 -1.35
N TYR A 30 -0.25 -10.14 -1.98
CA TYR A 30 -0.14 -10.38 -3.42
C TYR A 30 -1.40 -9.93 -4.18
N TYR A 31 -2.57 -10.47 -3.84
CA TYR A 31 -3.78 -10.23 -4.65
C TYR A 31 -4.39 -8.84 -4.44
N THR A 32 -4.53 -8.37 -3.21
CA THR A 32 -5.09 -7.04 -2.88
C THR A 32 -4.35 -5.89 -3.56
N PRO A 33 -3.01 -5.75 -3.42
CA PRO A 33 -2.29 -4.64 -4.05
C PRO A 33 -2.33 -4.70 -5.59
N ILE A 34 -2.37 -5.90 -6.20
CA ILE A 34 -2.55 -6.04 -7.65
C ILE A 34 -3.92 -5.52 -8.09
N MET A 35 -4.98 -5.88 -7.35
CA MET A 35 -6.34 -5.41 -7.64
C MET A 35 -6.44 -3.88 -7.50
N LEU A 36 -5.87 -3.32 -6.44
CA LEU A 36 -5.83 -1.87 -6.20
C LEU A 36 -5.03 -1.14 -7.29
N ALA A 37 -3.89 -1.70 -7.71
CA ALA A 37 -3.09 -1.15 -8.79
C ALA A 37 -3.86 -1.16 -10.13
N ALA A 38 -4.57 -2.25 -10.44
CA ALA A 38 -5.41 -2.32 -11.62
C ALA A 38 -6.55 -1.28 -11.57
N ALA A 39 -7.23 -1.14 -10.43
CA ALA A 39 -8.26 -0.13 -10.23
C ALA A 39 -7.71 1.29 -10.40
N CYS A 40 -6.53 1.57 -9.85
CA CYS A 40 -5.85 2.86 -10.03
C CYS A 40 -5.57 3.14 -11.51
N VAL A 41 -5.06 2.17 -12.27
CA VAL A 41 -4.80 2.33 -13.71
C VAL A 41 -6.10 2.62 -14.47
N ILE A 42 -7.18 1.88 -14.19
CA ILE A 42 -8.48 2.08 -14.84
C ILE A 42 -9.04 3.48 -14.54
N ILE A 43 -9.04 3.89 -13.27
CA ILE A 43 -9.54 5.20 -12.85
C ILE A 43 -8.70 6.33 -13.47
N SER A 44 -7.38 6.19 -13.45
CA SER A 44 -6.45 7.16 -14.04
C SER A 44 -6.66 7.27 -15.55
N ALA A 45 -6.87 6.15 -16.24
CA ALA A 45 -7.18 6.16 -17.67
C ALA A 45 -8.47 6.94 -17.97
N LYS A 46 -9.50 6.81 -17.12
CA LYS A 46 -10.74 7.61 -17.28
C LYS A 46 -10.56 9.07 -16.94
N GLN A 47 -9.77 9.40 -15.92
CA GLN A 47 -9.60 10.77 -15.44
C GLN A 47 -8.64 11.61 -16.28
N TYR A 48 -7.58 11.01 -16.83
CA TYR A 48 -6.56 11.71 -17.63
C TYR A 48 -6.69 11.48 -19.15
N GLY A 49 -7.35 10.39 -19.56
CA GLY A 49 -7.50 10.02 -20.96
C GLY A 49 -8.88 10.30 -21.57
N GLY A 50 -9.79 10.87 -20.80
CA GLY A 50 -11.13 11.25 -21.23
C GLY A 50 -11.62 12.51 -20.52
N THR A 51 -12.89 12.86 -20.74
CA THR A 51 -13.58 13.94 -20.03
C THR A 51 -14.02 13.45 -18.65
N PRO A 52 -13.46 13.99 -17.54
CA PRO A 52 -13.76 13.50 -16.19
C PRO A 52 -15.18 13.91 -15.73
N ILE A 53 -15.72 14.96 -16.32
CA ILE A 53 -17.06 15.50 -16.08
C ILE A 53 -17.59 16.13 -17.37
N GLU A 54 -18.89 15.95 -17.62
CA GLU A 54 -19.61 16.55 -18.73
C GLU A 54 -20.58 17.58 -18.17
N CYS A 55 -20.53 18.81 -18.67
CA CYS A 55 -21.32 19.90 -18.14
C CYS A 55 -22.50 20.24 -19.05
N TRP A 56 -23.66 20.54 -18.46
CA TRP A 56 -24.77 21.08 -19.25
C TRP A 56 -24.54 22.57 -19.54
N VAL A 57 -24.04 22.86 -20.74
CA VAL A 57 -23.75 24.23 -21.22
C VAL A 57 -24.82 24.69 -22.23
N ASN A 58 -25.01 26.00 -22.37
CA ASN A 58 -25.95 26.56 -23.35
C ASN A 58 -25.55 26.17 -24.79
N PRO A 59 -26.48 25.67 -25.63
CA PRO A 59 -26.19 25.24 -27.00
C PRO A 59 -25.63 26.33 -27.93
N HIS A 60 -25.67 27.61 -27.56
CA HIS A 60 -25.06 28.70 -28.34
C HIS A 60 -23.57 28.93 -28.02
N SER A 61 -23.00 28.26 -27.02
CA SER A 61 -21.56 28.39 -26.71
C SER A 61 -20.70 27.70 -27.76
N ARG A 62 -19.48 28.21 -27.97
CA ARG A 62 -18.46 27.54 -28.79
C ARG A 62 -17.95 26.29 -28.07
N GLU A 63 -17.59 25.24 -28.81
CA GLU A 63 -17.00 24.00 -28.27
C GLU A 63 -15.78 24.28 -27.37
N SER A 64 -14.92 25.25 -27.74
CA SER A 64 -13.77 25.63 -26.91
C SER A 64 -14.13 26.17 -25.53
N MET A 65 -15.36 26.70 -25.38
CA MET A 65 -15.85 27.20 -24.09
C MET A 65 -16.39 26.06 -23.24
N GLU A 66 -16.95 25.03 -23.86
CA GLU A 66 -17.42 23.82 -23.19
C GLU A 66 -16.25 23.09 -22.52
N GLU A 67 -15.16 22.83 -23.25
CA GLU A 67 -13.94 22.21 -22.71
C GLU A 67 -13.33 23.02 -21.55
N TYR A 68 -13.37 24.36 -21.65
CA TYR A 68 -12.93 25.25 -20.57
C TYR A 68 -13.81 25.15 -19.33
N ILE A 69 -15.14 25.15 -19.50
CA ILE A 69 -16.10 25.05 -18.40
C ILE A 69 -15.97 23.69 -17.72
N GLU A 70 -15.82 22.61 -18.47
CA GLU A 70 -15.63 21.27 -17.93
C GLU A 70 -14.34 21.17 -17.12
N SER A 71 -13.23 21.69 -17.66
CA SER A 71 -11.95 21.75 -16.94
C SER A 71 -12.07 22.57 -15.66
N TYR A 72 -12.78 23.71 -15.72
CA TYR A 72 -13.00 24.57 -14.57
C TYR A 72 -13.85 23.88 -13.50
N CYS A 73 -14.96 23.24 -13.89
CA CYS A 73 -15.84 22.48 -13.02
C CYS A 73 -15.19 21.22 -12.44
N TRP A 74 -14.20 20.64 -13.11
CA TRP A 74 -13.41 19.53 -12.57
C TRP A 74 -12.40 19.96 -11.51
N ILE A 75 -11.70 21.08 -11.76
CA ILE A 75 -10.68 21.59 -10.85
C ILE A 75 -11.33 22.19 -9.61
N GLN A 76 -12.44 22.92 -9.80
CA GLN A 76 -13.23 23.45 -8.69
C GLN A 76 -14.12 22.36 -8.09
N ASN A 77 -14.24 22.35 -6.76
CA ASN A 77 -15.12 21.40 -6.10
C ASN A 77 -16.58 21.62 -6.51
N THR A 78 -17.32 20.53 -6.70
CA THR A 78 -18.76 20.55 -7.01
C THR A 78 -19.57 20.30 -5.74
N TYR A 79 -20.85 20.63 -5.73
CA TYR A 79 -21.74 20.32 -4.61
C TYR A 79 -23.08 19.85 -5.16
N TRP A 80 -23.76 18.99 -4.38
CA TRP A 80 -25.06 18.46 -4.77
C TRP A 80 -26.19 19.28 -4.15
N VAL A 81 -27.22 19.56 -4.95
CA VAL A 81 -28.46 20.23 -4.52
C VAL A 81 -29.65 19.38 -4.95
N PRO A 82 -30.62 19.11 -4.04
CA PRO A 82 -31.85 18.44 -4.41
C PRO A 82 -32.70 19.30 -5.35
N MET A 83 -33.35 18.67 -6.34
CA MET A 83 -34.12 19.37 -7.39
C MET A 83 -35.35 20.14 -6.87
N TYR A 84 -35.81 19.87 -5.64
CA TYR A 84 -36.96 20.53 -5.02
C TYR A 84 -36.59 21.74 -4.15
N GLU A 85 -35.29 22.02 -3.98
CA GLU A 85 -34.79 23.15 -3.20
C GLU A 85 -34.17 24.20 -4.13
N ASN A 86 -34.31 25.48 -3.79
CA ASN A 86 -33.61 26.53 -4.52
C ASN A 86 -32.11 26.50 -4.17
N ILE A 87 -31.26 26.95 -5.10
CA ILE A 87 -29.83 27.07 -4.84
C ILE A 87 -29.64 28.09 -3.70
N PRO A 88 -29.02 27.70 -2.57
CA PRO A 88 -28.83 28.62 -1.45
C PRO A 88 -27.88 29.75 -1.84
N ASP A 89 -28.26 31.00 -1.54
CA ASP A 89 -27.42 32.19 -1.79
C ASP A 89 -26.22 32.28 -0.83
N ASP A 90 -26.32 31.62 0.34
CA ASP A 90 -25.25 31.59 1.33
C ASP A 90 -24.06 30.76 0.84
N HIS A 91 -22.94 31.44 0.61
CA HIS A 91 -21.69 30.82 0.18
C HIS A 91 -21.16 29.80 1.17
N THR A 92 -21.35 30.02 2.48
CA THR A 92 -20.83 29.11 3.51
C THR A 92 -21.56 27.77 3.50
N ALA A 93 -22.88 27.79 3.25
CA ALA A 93 -23.69 26.59 3.10
C ALA A 93 -23.28 25.78 1.86
N ARG A 94 -22.84 26.44 0.78
CA ARG A 94 -22.35 25.80 -0.44
C ARG A 94 -20.98 25.15 -0.23
N GLU A 95 -20.05 25.85 0.42
CA GLU A 95 -18.71 25.35 0.73
C GLU A 95 -18.75 24.09 1.61
N ASN A 96 -19.63 24.07 2.61
CA ASN A 96 -19.79 22.91 3.50
C ASN A 96 -20.33 21.65 2.80
N ARG A 97 -20.93 21.77 1.62
CA ARG A 97 -21.50 20.66 0.83
C ARG A 97 -20.60 20.26 -0.36
N GLN A 98 -19.39 20.79 -0.43
CA GLN A 98 -18.47 20.52 -1.53
C GLN A 98 -17.94 19.07 -1.52
N ILE A 99 -17.79 18.53 -2.71
CA ILE A 99 -17.34 17.18 -3.01
C ILE A 99 -16.05 17.30 -3.84
N GLY A 100 -14.92 17.05 -3.19
CA GLY A 100 -13.58 17.14 -3.81
C GLY A 100 -12.80 15.81 -3.83
N TYR A 101 -13.39 14.70 -3.38
CA TYR A 101 -12.63 13.46 -3.17
C TYR A 101 -12.21 12.77 -4.48
N TYR A 102 -12.92 12.98 -5.60
CA TYR A 102 -12.65 12.31 -6.87
C TYR A 102 -11.22 12.52 -7.40
N GLN A 103 -10.66 13.71 -7.14
CA GLN A 103 -9.29 14.07 -7.51
C GLN A 103 -8.24 13.27 -6.71
N TRP A 104 -8.57 12.87 -5.48
CA TRP A 104 -7.65 12.21 -4.55
C TRP A 104 -7.67 10.69 -4.63
N VAL A 105 -8.72 10.11 -5.21
CA VAL A 105 -8.91 8.64 -5.31
C VAL A 105 -7.68 7.91 -5.84
N PRO A 106 -7.05 8.31 -6.97
CA PRO A 106 -5.88 7.58 -7.49
C PRO A 106 -4.68 7.61 -6.54
N PHE A 107 -4.45 8.73 -5.85
CA PHE A 107 -3.34 8.88 -4.92
C PHE A 107 -3.54 7.99 -3.68
N ILE A 108 -4.77 7.92 -3.17
CA ILE A 108 -5.11 7.08 -2.02
C ILE A 108 -4.95 5.60 -2.40
N LEU A 109 -5.41 5.17 -3.58
CA LEU A 109 -5.27 3.78 -4.04
C LEU A 109 -3.80 3.35 -4.17
N ILE A 110 -2.92 4.24 -4.65
CA ILE A 110 -1.48 3.97 -4.69
C ILE A 110 -0.91 3.87 -3.28
N ALA A 111 -1.29 4.77 -2.38
CA ALA A 111 -0.82 4.75 -1.00
C ALA A 111 -1.27 3.47 -0.27
N GLU A 112 -2.51 3.03 -0.48
CA GLU A 112 -3.07 1.80 0.07
C GLU A 112 -2.35 0.56 -0.48
N ALA A 113 -2.12 0.49 -1.80
CA ALA A 113 -1.36 -0.60 -2.41
C ALA A 113 0.08 -0.68 -1.87
N LEU A 114 0.73 0.48 -1.64
CA LEU A 114 2.06 0.54 -1.03
C LEU A 114 2.03 0.06 0.43
N MET A 115 1.01 0.44 1.19
CA MET A 115 0.88 0.06 2.60
C MET A 115 0.66 -1.45 2.76
N PHE A 116 -0.13 -2.08 1.88
CA PHE A 116 -0.27 -3.55 1.85
C PHE A 116 0.99 -4.27 1.38
N SER A 117 1.79 -3.62 0.53
CA SER A 117 3.07 -4.17 0.06
C SER A 117 4.23 -4.04 1.07
N LEU A 118 4.01 -3.37 2.20
CA LEU A 118 4.93 -3.26 3.31
C LEU A 118 4.51 -4.23 4.44
N PRO A 119 4.79 -5.54 4.31
CA PRO A 119 4.75 -6.39 5.50
C PRO A 119 5.86 -5.87 6.41
N LEU A 120 5.51 -5.33 7.58
CA LEU A 120 6.51 -4.99 8.61
C LEU A 120 7.37 -6.23 8.81
N SER A 121 8.62 -6.10 8.40
CA SER A 121 9.67 -7.11 8.23
C SER A 121 9.91 -7.94 9.49
N SER A 122 8.95 -8.77 9.86
CA SER A 122 8.97 -9.64 11.03
C SER A 122 8.55 -11.07 10.64
N GLY A 123 8.76 -11.42 9.37
CA GLY A 123 8.63 -12.78 8.87
C GLY A 123 9.95 -13.52 9.09
N LEU A 124 10.02 -14.30 10.16
CA LEU A 124 11.05 -15.33 10.34
C LEU A 124 11.07 -16.21 9.07
N ASN A 125 12.19 -16.23 8.34
CA ASN A 125 12.28 -16.98 7.08
C ASN A 125 12.45 -18.47 7.37
N ILE A 126 11.34 -19.18 7.51
CA ILE A 126 11.33 -20.57 7.98
C ILE A 126 12.11 -21.51 7.05
N GLN A 127 12.17 -21.23 5.74
CA GLN A 127 13.06 -21.93 4.79
C GLN A 127 14.53 -21.93 5.23
N GLN A 128 15.05 -20.79 5.69
CA GLN A 128 16.46 -20.67 6.08
C GLN A 128 16.75 -21.44 7.37
N ILE A 129 15.78 -21.51 8.27
CA ILE A 129 15.88 -22.31 9.50
C ILE A 129 15.83 -23.80 9.16
N ILE A 130 14.92 -24.20 8.27
CA ILE A 130 14.80 -25.59 7.83
C ILE A 130 16.06 -26.04 7.09
N SER A 131 16.63 -25.21 6.21
CA SER A 131 17.88 -25.53 5.52
C SER A 131 19.05 -25.66 6.49
N ALA A 132 19.19 -24.72 7.44
CA ALA A 132 20.23 -24.78 8.46
C ALA A 132 20.09 -26.00 9.38
N ALA A 133 18.86 -26.37 9.74
CA ALA A 133 18.58 -27.58 10.52
C ALA A 133 18.95 -28.86 9.75
N CYS A 134 18.66 -28.91 8.45
CA CYS A 134 19.03 -30.01 7.57
C CYS A 134 20.56 -30.14 7.45
N ASP A 135 21.28 -29.02 7.27
CA ASP A 135 22.74 -29.00 7.20
C ASP A 135 23.37 -29.54 8.50
N ILE A 136 22.86 -29.13 9.67
CA ILE A 136 23.30 -29.65 10.98
C ILE A 136 23.05 -31.15 11.11
N GLN A 137 21.96 -31.65 10.53
CA GLN A 137 21.63 -33.08 10.58
C GLN A 137 22.63 -33.94 9.80
N THR A 138 23.24 -33.40 8.74
CA THR A 138 24.24 -34.08 7.91
C THR A 138 25.66 -34.10 8.48
N MET A 139 25.91 -33.41 9.60
CA MET A 139 27.25 -33.36 10.22
C MET A 139 27.67 -34.72 10.79
N ALA A 140 28.87 -35.17 10.43
CA ALA A 140 29.43 -36.46 10.87
C ALA A 140 29.86 -36.48 12.35
N ASP A 141 30.32 -35.35 12.89
CA ASP A 141 30.82 -35.25 14.25
C ASP A 141 29.68 -35.02 15.28
N ALA A 142 29.50 -35.99 16.19
CA ALA A 142 28.43 -35.95 17.18
C ALA A 142 28.55 -34.78 18.19
N ASN A 143 29.77 -34.38 18.55
CA ASN A 143 30.00 -33.28 19.48
C ASN A 143 29.71 -31.91 18.86
N VAL A 144 30.15 -31.71 17.60
CA VAL A 144 29.90 -30.47 16.84
C VAL A 144 28.42 -30.31 16.55
N LYS A 145 27.74 -31.41 16.19
CA LYS A 145 26.30 -31.46 15.98
C LYS A 145 25.51 -31.00 17.20
N ARG A 146 25.86 -31.45 18.41
CA ARG A 146 25.19 -31.04 19.66
C ARG A 146 25.35 -29.55 19.94
N ALA A 147 26.57 -29.01 19.78
CA ALA A 147 26.83 -27.59 19.95
C ALA A 147 26.07 -26.71 18.93
N ALA A 148 25.96 -27.16 17.68
CA ALA A 148 25.20 -26.47 16.63
C ALA A 148 23.69 -26.46 16.91
N ILE A 149 23.13 -27.57 17.42
CA ILE A 149 21.71 -27.67 17.81
C ILE A 149 21.40 -26.69 18.96
N GLU A 150 22.26 -26.63 19.99
CA GLU A 150 22.08 -25.69 21.11
C GLU A 150 22.09 -24.23 20.63
N THR A 151 23.05 -23.88 19.76
CA THR A 151 23.16 -22.53 19.20
C THR A 151 21.93 -22.15 18.37
N LEU A 152 21.45 -23.06 17.51
CA LEU A 152 20.26 -22.83 16.68
C LEU A 152 18.99 -22.69 17.54
N SER A 153 18.84 -23.53 18.57
CA SER A 153 17.71 -23.45 19.50
C SER A 153 17.68 -22.14 20.28
N ALA A 154 18.83 -21.66 20.76
CA ALA A 154 18.95 -20.39 21.46
C ALA A 154 18.64 -19.20 20.54
N SER A 155 19.07 -19.26 19.29
CA SER A 155 18.75 -18.24 18.28
C SER A 155 17.25 -18.19 18.00
N LEU A 156 16.59 -19.34 17.84
CA LEU A 156 15.14 -19.43 17.60
C LEU A 156 14.31 -18.88 18.76
N VAL A 157 14.68 -19.21 20.00
CA VAL A 157 14.00 -18.68 21.19
C VAL A 157 14.08 -17.15 21.23
N ASN A 158 15.25 -16.57 20.96
CA ASN A 158 15.41 -15.11 20.89
C ASN A 158 14.52 -14.48 19.79
N PHE A 159 14.36 -15.12 18.63
CA PHE A 159 13.48 -14.62 17.58
C PHE A 159 11.99 -14.71 17.94
N ILE A 160 11.58 -15.79 18.62
CA ILE A 160 10.21 -15.97 19.08
C ILE A 160 9.87 -14.95 20.17
N ASP A 161 10.79 -14.69 21.11
CA ASP A 161 10.61 -13.68 22.15
C ASP A 161 10.44 -12.27 21.56
N LEU A 162 11.11 -11.97 20.44
CA LEU A 162 10.91 -10.71 19.71
C LEU A 162 9.53 -10.59 19.04
N GLN A 163 8.84 -11.71 18.80
CA GLN A 163 7.49 -11.74 18.23
C GLN A 163 6.38 -11.84 19.28
N SER A 164 6.71 -12.13 20.54
CA SER A 164 5.77 -12.18 21.66
C SER A 164 5.08 -10.81 21.87
N PRO A 165 3.74 -10.71 21.79
CA PRO A 165 3.01 -9.46 22.02
C PRO A 165 2.96 -9.02 23.49
N SER A 166 3.42 -9.86 24.41
CA SER A 166 3.35 -9.65 25.85
C SER A 166 4.75 -9.63 26.43
N ASP A 167 5.31 -8.42 26.57
CA ASP A 167 5.64 -7.85 27.87
C ASP A 167 6.09 -6.38 27.72
N ASP A 168 5.69 -5.55 28.68
CA ASP A 168 5.85 -4.10 28.80
C ASP A 168 7.09 -3.49 28.11
N LEU A 169 6.89 -2.68 27.04
CA LEU A 169 7.94 -1.78 26.53
C LEU A 169 7.39 -0.39 26.19
N PRO A 170 8.01 0.70 26.71
CA PRO A 170 7.55 2.07 26.52
C PRO A 170 7.89 2.56 25.12
N HIS A 171 6.86 3.01 24.40
CA HIS A 171 6.89 3.97 23.30
C HIS A 171 8.14 3.93 22.38
N ARG A 172 8.39 2.82 21.69
CA ARG A 172 9.45 2.77 20.68
C ARG A 172 8.92 3.21 19.32
N SER A 173 9.45 4.34 18.85
CA SER A 173 9.06 4.99 17.61
C SER A 173 9.34 4.09 16.39
N VAL A 174 8.45 4.20 15.41
CA VAL A 174 8.47 3.57 14.06
C VAL A 174 9.84 3.67 13.37
N LEU A 175 10.63 4.69 13.73
CA LEU A 175 12.00 4.93 13.24
C LEU A 175 13.04 3.88 13.69
N SER A 176 12.82 3.20 14.82
CA SER A 176 13.75 2.16 15.30
C SER A 176 13.65 0.86 14.50
N ALA A 177 12.49 0.54 13.93
CA ALA A 177 12.28 -0.58 13.01
C ALA A 177 13.02 -0.36 11.67
N PHE A 178 13.01 0.87 11.14
CA PHE A 178 13.78 1.22 9.94
C PHE A 178 15.30 1.11 10.13
N LYS A 179 15.80 1.30 11.36
CA LYS A 179 17.24 1.25 11.64
C LYS A 179 17.83 -0.16 11.57
N CYS A 180 17.04 -1.18 11.92
CA CYS A 180 17.46 -2.58 11.76
C CYS A 180 17.50 -3.00 10.29
N CYS A 181 16.58 -2.48 9.47
CA CYS A 181 16.50 -2.77 8.03
C CYS A 181 17.70 -2.27 7.20
N ARG A 182 18.49 -1.32 7.73
CA ARG A 182 19.68 -0.78 7.06
C ARG A 182 20.98 -1.54 7.37
N SER A 183 20.97 -2.48 8.32
CA SER A 183 22.17 -3.25 8.69
C SER A 183 22.29 -4.59 7.95
N ILE A 184 21.34 -4.92 7.08
CA ILE A 184 21.34 -6.13 6.24
C ILE A 184 21.32 -5.67 4.77
N PHE A 185 22.36 -4.94 4.39
CA PHE A 185 22.82 -4.76 3.02
C PHE A 185 24.34 -4.65 3.05
#